data_AF-A0A2S9G6V1-F1
#
_entry.id   AF-A0A2S9G6V1-F1
#
_cell.length_a   1.000
_cell.length_b   1.000
_cell.length_c   1.000
_cell.angle_alpha   90.00
_cell.angle_beta   90.00
_cell.angle_gamma   90.00
#
_symmetry.space_group_name_H-M   'P 1'
#
loop_
_entity.id
_entity.type
_entity.pdbx_description
1 polymer ?
#
loop_
_entity_poly.entity_id
_entity_poly.type
_entity_poly.pdbx_seq_one_letter_code
_entity_poly.pdbx_strand_id
1 'polypeptide(L)'
;YSLPDDLLSGTGIRAALSGITMGIPVVGTWMHWALFGGDFPGEILIPRLYALHILLIPGIILALIGVHLALVWFQKHTQFPGPGR
;
A
#
# COMPACT_ATOMS: atom_id res chain seq x y z
N TYR A 1 4.28 6.77 -5.97
CA TYR A 1 4.80 7.87 -6.79
C TYR A 1 4.28 9.23 -6.34
N SER A 2 3.34 9.29 -5.39
CA SER A 2 2.70 10.54 -4.97
C SER A 2 3.43 11.32 -3.87
N LEU A 3 4.62 10.86 -3.44
CA LEU A 3 5.45 11.55 -2.44
C LEU A 3 6.01 12.91 -2.90
N PRO A 4 6.37 13.11 -4.18
CA PRO A 4 6.82 14.41 -4.67
C PRO A 4 5.73 15.49 -4.73
N ASP A 5 4.45 15.11 -4.54
CA ASP A 5 3.27 16.00 -4.50
C ASP A 5 3.22 17.03 -5.65
N ASP A 6 3.53 16.56 -6.87
CA ASP A 6 3.36 17.36 -8.08
C ASP A 6 1.88 17.45 -8.50
N LEU A 7 1.55 18.34 -9.45
CA LEU A 7 0.17 18.55 -9.89
C LEU A 7 -0.51 17.25 -10.36
N LEU A 8 0.22 16.39 -11.05
CA LEU A 8 -0.30 15.13 -11.57
C LEU A 8 -0.59 14.13 -10.43
N SER A 9 0.34 13.97 -9.49
CA SER A 9 0.11 13.05 -8.37
C SER A 9 -0.86 13.61 -7.33
N GLY A 10 -0.87 14.92 -7.10
CA GLY A 10 -1.80 15.60 -6.20
C GLY A 10 -3.25 15.51 -6.67
N THR A 11 -3.51 15.65 -7.98
CA THR A 11 -4.85 15.38 -8.54
C THR A 11 -5.25 13.91 -8.37
N GLY A 12 -4.28 12.99 -8.51
CA GLY A 12 -4.45 11.58 -8.19
C GLY A 12 -4.80 11.32 -6.72
N ILE A 13 -4.11 11.98 -5.77
CA ILE A 13 -4.42 11.88 -4.33
C ILE A 13 -5.82 12.41 -4.04
N ARG A 14 -6.21 13.55 -4.64
CA ARG A 14 -7.56 14.11 -4.48
C ARG A 14 -8.64 13.16 -4.99
N ALA A 15 -8.46 12.56 -6.16
CA ALA A 15 -9.43 11.64 -6.72
C ALA A 15 -9.49 10.32 -5.94
N ALA A 16 -8.34 9.67 -5.74
CA ALA A 16 -8.30 8.32 -5.19
C ALA A 16 -8.33 8.28 -3.66
N LEU A 17 -7.41 8.98 -2.98
CA LEU A 17 -7.30 8.87 -1.52
C LEU A 17 -8.37 9.70 -0.80
N SER A 18 -8.76 10.85 -1.35
CA SER A 18 -9.82 11.68 -0.78
C SER A 18 -11.21 11.27 -1.30
N GLY A 19 -11.44 11.38 -2.61
CA GLY A 19 -12.74 11.13 -3.23
C GLY A 19 -13.27 9.70 -3.06
N ILE A 20 -12.51 8.69 -3.50
CA ILE A 20 -12.96 7.29 -3.40
C ILE A 20 -13.13 6.86 -1.94
N THR A 21 -12.22 7.23 -1.05
CA THR A 21 -12.33 6.89 0.38
C THR A 21 -13.58 7.47 1.01
N MET A 22 -13.91 8.74 0.76
CA MET A 22 -15.16 9.34 1.24
C MET A 22 -16.40 8.70 0.64
N GLY A 23 -16.30 8.14 -0.58
CA GLY A 23 -17.38 7.43 -1.25
C GLY A 23 -17.70 6.06 -0.66
N ILE A 24 -16.90 5.53 0.28
CA ILE A 24 -17.19 4.25 0.94
C ILE A 24 -18.43 4.43 1.83
N PRO A 25 -19.51 3.67 1.61
CA PRO A 25 -20.71 3.78 2.44
C PRO A 25 -20.40 3.37 3.88
N VAL A 26 -21.16 3.91 4.83
CA VAL A 26 -21.07 3.61 6.28
C VAL A 26 -19.81 4.13 6.98
N VAL A 27 -18.62 4.13 6.36
CA VAL A 27 -17.36 4.45 7.06
C VAL A 27 -16.47 5.48 6.34
N GLY A 28 -16.83 5.92 5.14
CA GLY A 28 -15.93 6.71 4.28
C GLY A 28 -15.44 8.01 4.89
N THR A 29 -16.29 8.75 5.61
CA THR A 29 -15.90 9.99 6.29
C THR A 29 -14.90 9.72 7.41
N TRP A 30 -15.14 8.72 8.26
CA TRP A 30 -14.19 8.35 9.32
C TRP A 30 -12.86 7.86 8.75
N MET A 31 -12.88 7.07 7.66
CA MET A 31 -11.66 6.63 7.00
C MET A 31 -10.87 7.80 6.40
N HIS A 32 -11.54 8.75 5.75
CA HIS A 32 -10.90 9.94 5.22
C HIS A 32 -10.20 10.74 6.32
N TRP A 33 -10.92 11.04 7.41
CA TRP A 33 -10.36 11.79 8.53
C TRP A 33 -9.25 11.03 9.25
N ALA A 34 -9.34 9.69 9.34
CA ALA A 34 -8.26 8.87 9.88
C ALA A 34 -7.00 8.92 9.01
N LEU A 35 -7.13 8.96 7.69
CA LEU A 35 -6.00 9.01 6.74
C LEU A 35 -5.35 10.40 6.67
N PHE A 36 -6.15 11.46 6.59
CA PHE A 36 -5.68 12.83 6.37
C PHE A 36 -5.48 13.62 7.67
N GLY A 37 -6.08 13.20 8.79
CA GLY A 37 -6.07 13.94 10.06
C GLY A 37 -6.84 15.26 10.03
N GLY A 38 -7.71 15.42 9.04
CA GLY A 38 -8.44 16.63 8.72
C GLY A 38 -9.01 16.53 7.31
N ASP A 39 -9.38 17.66 6.72
CA ASP A 39 -9.81 17.73 5.31
C ASP A 39 -8.60 17.85 4.37
N PHE A 40 -8.79 17.43 3.12
CA PHE A 40 -7.78 17.53 2.06
C PHE A 40 -7.41 19.01 1.77
N PRO A 41 -6.13 19.34 1.49
CA PRO A 41 -4.98 18.44 1.33
C PRO A 41 -4.33 17.97 2.64
N GLY A 42 -4.51 18.73 3.72
CA GLY A 42 -3.88 18.47 5.02
C GLY A 42 -2.35 18.57 5.00
N GLU A 43 -1.74 18.57 6.19
CA GLU A 43 -0.27 18.74 6.35
C GLU A 43 0.43 17.42 6.67
N ILE A 44 -0.31 16.42 7.17
CA ILE A 44 0.28 15.19 7.71
C ILE A 44 0.27 14.02 6.72
N LEU A 45 -0.39 14.17 5.57
CA LEU A 45 -0.53 13.09 4.60
C LEU A 45 0.81 12.69 3.99
N ILE A 46 1.59 13.65 3.49
CA ILE A 46 2.88 13.35 2.84
C ILE A 46 3.87 12.70 3.83
N PRO A 47 4.05 13.20 5.07
CA PRO A 47 4.85 12.50 6.09
C PRO A 47 4.36 11.07 6.40
N ARG A 48 3.03 10.85 6.46
CA ARG A 48 2.45 9.51 6.67
C ARG A 48 2.75 8.59 5.50
N LEU A 49 2.53 9.06 4.28
CA LEU A 49 2.86 8.31 3.08
C LEU A 49 4.36 8.00 3.04
N TYR A 50 5.24 8.93 3.41
CA TYR A 50 6.68 8.66 3.49
C TYR A 50 7.01 7.50 4.44
N ALA A 51 6.48 7.54 5.66
CA ALA A 51 6.67 6.46 6.65
C ALA A 51 6.10 5.11 6.15
N LEU A 52 4.92 5.13 5.53
CA LEU A 52 4.32 3.95 4.93
C LEU A 52 5.16 3.39 3.78
N HIS A 53 5.68 4.26 2.91
CA HIS A 53 6.38 3.85 1.69
C HIS A 53 7.81 3.37 1.93
N ILE A 54 8.50 3.84 2.96
CA ILE A 54 9.89 3.45 3.22
C ILE A 54 9.98 2.37 4.29
N LEU A 55 9.22 2.51 5.38
CA LEU A 55 9.32 1.60 6.50
C LEU A 55 8.27 0.50 6.43
N LEU A 56 6.98 0.87 6.50
CA LEU A 56 5.93 -0.10 6.80
C LEU A 56 5.68 -1.06 5.62
N ILE A 57 5.39 -0.53 4.44
CA ILE A 57 5.05 -1.35 3.26
C ILE A 57 6.28 -2.17 2.82
N PRO A 58 7.49 -1.60 2.64
CA PRO A 58 8.66 -2.40 2.31
C PRO A 58 9.02 -3.42 3.40
N GLY A 59 8.87 -3.07 4.68
CA GLY A 59 9.10 -4.00 5.78
C GLY A 59 8.15 -5.20 5.73
N ILE A 60 6.85 -4.96 5.49
CA ILE A 60 5.86 -6.03 5.31
C ILE A 60 6.19 -6.87 4.08
N ILE A 61 6.54 -6.24 2.95
CA ILE A 61 6.91 -6.97 1.72
C ILE A 61 8.14 -7.85 1.97
N LEU A 62 9.17 -7.33 2.64
CA LEU A 62 10.38 -8.10 2.96
C LEU A 62 10.05 -9.28 3.87
N ALA A 63 9.22 -9.08 4.89
CA ALA A 63 8.76 -10.16 5.75
C ALA A 63 7.98 -11.23 4.97
N LEU A 64 7.06 -10.81 4.09
CA LEU A 64 6.31 -11.71 3.22
C LEU A 64 7.21 -12.45 2.23
N ILE A 65 8.26 -11.82 1.69
CA ILE A 65 9.26 -12.48 0.86
C ILE A 65 10.02 -13.53 1.67
N GLY A 66 10.41 -13.23 2.90
CA GLY A 66 11.06 -14.19 3.80
C GLY A 66 10.18 -15.42 4.05
N VAL A 67 8.91 -15.21 4.38
CA VAL A 67 7.91 -16.28 4.53
C VAL A 67 7.75 -17.05 3.23
N HIS A 68 7.61 -16.35 2.10
CA HIS A 68 7.41 -16.96 0.79
C HIS A 68 8.57 -17.87 0.39
N LEU A 69 9.82 -17.40 0.53
CA LEU A 69 11.01 -18.18 0.21
C LEU A 69 11.17 -19.37 1.16
N ALA A 70 10.84 -19.21 2.45
CA ALA A 70 10.84 -20.30 3.40
C ALA A 70 9.85 -21.41 2.99
N LEU A 71 8.63 -21.03 2.58
CA LEU A 71 7.63 -22.00 2.10
C LEU A 71 8.14 -22.75 0.87
N VAL A 72 8.68 -22.04 -0.12
CA VAL A 72 9.24 -22.65 -1.34
C VAL A 72 10.39 -23.61 -1.03
N TRP A 73 11.22 -23.28 -0.04
CA TRP A 73 12.35 -24.12 0.37
C TRP A 73 11.89 -25.38 1.10
N PHE A 74 11.03 -25.25 2.11
CA PHE A 74 10.64 -26.37 2.97
C PHE A 74 9.53 -27.25 2.38
N GLN A 75 8.60 -26.68 1.59
CA GLN A 75 7.51 -27.44 0.96
C GLN A 75 7.90 -28.05 -0.40
N LYS A 76 9.16 -27.85 -0.82
CA LYS A 76 9.71 -28.15 -2.15
C LYS A 76 9.06 -27.36 -3.27
N HIS A 77 9.89 -26.92 -4.21
CA HIS A 77 9.43 -26.22 -5.40
C HIS A 77 8.72 -27.20 -6.36
N THR A 78 7.74 -26.69 -7.10
CA THR A 78 7.05 -27.42 -8.17
C THR A 78 8.02 -27.81 -9.30
N GLN A 79 7.75 -28.94 -9.94
CA GLN A 79 8.50 -29.40 -11.10
C GLN A 79 7.54 -29.68 -12.26
N PHE A 80 8.00 -29.48 -13.49
CA PHE A 80 7.24 -29.88 -14.68
C PHE A 80 7.30 -31.41 -14.84
N PRO A 81 6.21 -32.05 -15.31
CA PRO A 81 6.18 -33.50 -15.52
C PRO A 81 7.13 -33.93 -16.66
N GLY A 82 7.86 -35.03 -16.47
CA GLY A 82 8.76 -35.61 -17.49
C GLY A 82 9.40 -36.92 -17.04
N PRO A 83 9.95 -37.75 -17.96
CA PRO A 83 10.51 -39.05 -17.59
C PRO A 83 11.64 -38.92 -16.57
N GLY A 84 11.53 -39.63 -15.44
CA GLY A 84 12.49 -39.58 -14.34
C GLY A 84 12.29 -38.42 -13.34
N ARG A 85 11.15 -37.73 -13.37
CA ARG A 85 10.80 -36.61 -12.48
C ARG A 85 9.35 -36.67 -12.04
#